data_AF-A0A1H8GQI4-F1
#
_entry.id   AF-A0A1H8GQI4-F1
#
_cell.length_a   1.000
_cell.length_b   1.000
_cell.length_c   1.000
_cell.angle_alpha   90.00
_cell.angle_beta   90.00
_cell.angle_gamma   90.00
#
_symmetry.space_group_name_H-M   'P 1'
#
loop_
_entity.id
_entity.type
_entity.pdbx_description
1 polymer ?
#
loop_
_entity_poly.entity_id
_entity_poly.type
_entity_poly.pdbx_seq_one_letter_code
_entity_poly.pdbx_strand_id
1 'polypeptide(L)'
;MDMTRVGIEVLYLSRIECKDCGRLIRRRHLQERKPGQGETHICPSPGCRRDEKGVVRYRRQHTIDNQEQKYRLLRHTPYKQIPVALIALGTITVSKYHKNQRQSVPEIKMEKGNKLHQEK
;
A
#
# COMPACT_ATOMS: atom_id res chain seq x y z
N MET A 1 -7.29 24.98 -21.00
CA MET A 1 -7.80 23.94 -20.09
C MET A 1 -6.62 23.40 -19.30
N ASP A 2 -6.36 23.98 -18.13
CA ASP A 2 -5.30 23.55 -17.23
C ASP A 2 -5.66 22.20 -16.62
N MET A 3 -5.19 21.13 -17.25
CA MET A 3 -5.02 19.85 -16.58
C MET A 3 -3.63 19.89 -15.96
N THR A 4 -3.54 20.37 -14.73
CA THR A 4 -2.47 20.00 -13.80
C THR A 4 -2.47 18.49 -13.72
N ARG A 5 -1.76 17.82 -14.63
CA ARG A 5 -1.43 16.40 -14.52
C ARG A 5 -0.51 16.31 -13.32
N VAL A 6 -1.10 16.15 -12.14
CA VAL A 6 -0.39 15.92 -10.89
C VAL A 6 0.54 14.75 -11.15
N GLY A 7 1.85 15.02 -11.18
CA GLY A 7 2.85 13.99 -11.40
C GLY A 7 2.80 12.98 -10.26
N ILE A 8 2.93 11.70 -10.58
CA ILE A 8 3.01 10.66 -9.56
C ILE A 8 4.48 10.56 -9.17
N GLU A 9 4.83 10.99 -7.96
CA GLU A 9 6.22 10.87 -7.49
C GLU A 9 6.62 9.39 -7.37
N VAL A 10 5.76 8.58 -6.73
CA VAL A 10 6.00 7.15 -6.49
C VAL A 10 4.82 6.30 -6.95
N LEU A 11 5.08 5.34 -7.83
CA LEU A 11 4.08 4.35 -8.24
C LEU A 11 4.40 2.99 -7.60
N TYR A 12 3.42 2.36 -6.97
CA TYR A 12 3.60 1.09 -6.28
C TYR A 12 3.22 -0.07 -7.20
N LEU A 13 4.18 -0.93 -7.54
CA LEU A 13 3.97 -2.16 -8.31
C LEU A 13 3.99 -3.36 -7.36
N SER A 14 2.82 -3.94 -7.15
CA SER A 14 2.60 -4.94 -6.11
C SER A 14 2.30 -6.33 -6.65
N ARG A 15 2.87 -7.34 -5.99
CA ARG A 15 2.45 -8.75 -6.07
C ARG A 15 1.53 -9.04 -4.89
N ILE A 16 0.30 -9.51 -5.14
CA ILE A 16 -0.71 -9.71 -4.10
C ILE A 16 -0.90 -11.20 -3.85
N GLU A 17 -0.78 -11.64 -2.61
CA GLU A 17 -0.86 -13.03 -2.20
C GLU A 17 -1.81 -13.22 -1.04
N CYS A 18 -2.57 -14.30 -1.08
CA CYS A 18 -3.39 -14.73 0.04
C CYS A 18 -2.52 -15.51 1.04
N LYS A 19 -2.43 -15.00 2.27
CA LYS A 19 -1.76 -15.65 3.39
C LYS A 19 -2.41 -17.00 3.73
N ASP A 20 -3.74 -17.06 3.68
CA ASP A 20 -4.49 -18.23 4.16
C ASP A 20 -4.28 -19.48 3.30
N CYS A 21 -4.05 -19.32 2.00
CA CYS A 21 -3.87 -20.46 1.08
C CYS A 21 -2.61 -20.37 0.20
N GLY A 22 -1.74 -19.38 0.43
CA GLY A 22 -0.53 -19.14 -0.36
C GLY A 22 -0.77 -18.72 -1.81
N ARG A 23 -2.03 -18.57 -2.25
CA ARG A 23 -2.33 -18.35 -3.67
C ARG A 23 -2.10 -16.91 -4.07
N LEU A 24 -1.45 -16.75 -5.22
CA LEU A 24 -1.29 -15.49 -5.90
C LEU A 24 -2.64 -14.97 -6.40
N ILE A 25 -2.97 -13.73 -6.00
CA ILE A 25 -4.21 -13.04 -6.39
C ILE A 25 -3.96 -12.18 -7.62
N ARG A 26 -2.92 -11.33 -7.58
CA ARG A 26 -2.63 -10.40 -8.68
C ARG A 26 -1.14 -10.20 -8.82
N ARG A 27 -0.65 -10.21 -10.06
CA ARG A 27 0.71 -9.77 -10.40
C ARG A 27 0.65 -8.35 -10.91
N ARG A 28 1.72 -7.60 -10.67
CA ARG A 28 1.96 -6.30 -11.29
C ARG A 28 0.80 -5.32 -11.09
N HIS A 29 0.23 -5.31 -9.89
CA HIS A 29 -0.83 -4.37 -9.56
C HIS A 29 -0.23 -2.99 -9.28
N LEU A 30 -0.53 -2.03 -10.15
CA LEU A 30 -0.05 -0.65 -10.02
C LEU A 30 -1.02 0.19 -9.21
N GLN A 31 -0.48 1.02 -8.31
CA GLN A 31 -1.24 1.91 -7.42
C GLN A 31 -0.47 3.21 -7.19
N GLU A 32 -1.18 4.32 -7.06
CA GLU A 32 -0.59 5.65 -6.80
C GLU A 32 -0.25 5.88 -5.33
N ARG A 33 -0.90 5.12 -4.45
CA ARG A 33 -0.72 5.22 -3.00
C ARG A 33 -0.15 3.90 -2.48
N LYS A 34 0.61 4.00 -1.38
CA LYS A 34 1.09 2.83 -0.67
C LYS A 34 -0.10 2.00 -0.21
N PRO A 35 -0.10 0.66 -0.39
CA PRO A 35 -1.17 -0.20 0.11
C PRO A 35 -1.40 0.02 1.60
N GLY A 36 -2.61 0.41 1.97
CA GLY A 36 -3.01 0.76 3.32
C GLY A 36 -3.76 -0.37 4.03
N GLN A 37 -3.74 -0.36 5.36
CA GLN A 37 -4.65 -1.21 6.14
C GLN A 37 -6.09 -0.74 5.87
N GLY A 38 -6.90 -1.60 5.25
CA GLY A 38 -8.28 -1.29 4.85
C GLY A 38 -8.58 -1.57 3.37
N GLU A 39 -7.54 -1.69 2.53
CA GLU A 39 -7.73 -2.23 1.18
C GLU A 39 -8.11 -3.72 1.25
N THR A 40 -9.06 -4.14 0.41
CA THR A 40 -9.54 -5.52 0.35
C THR A 40 -9.30 -6.13 -1.02
N HIS A 41 -9.06 -7.44 -1.04
CA HIS A 41 -8.87 -8.22 -2.26
C HIS A 41 -9.60 -9.56 -2.15
N ILE A 42 -10.11 -10.06 -3.28
CA ILE A 42 -10.80 -11.36 -3.33
C ILE A 42 -9.79 -12.45 -3.69
N CYS A 43 -9.74 -13.52 -2.88
CA CYS A 43 -8.95 -14.69 -3.22
C CYS A 43 -9.73 -15.59 -4.21
N PRO A 44 -9.16 -15.98 -5.36
CA PRO A 44 -9.87 -16.80 -6.35
C PRO A 44 -9.93 -18.29 -5.99
N SER A 45 -9.25 -18.73 -4.93
CA SER A 45 -9.11 -20.16 -4.64
C SER A 45 -10.44 -20.76 -4.16
N PRO A 46 -10.93 -21.87 -4.73
CA PRO A 46 -12.22 -22.46 -4.35
C PRO A 46 -12.25 -22.97 -2.89
N GLY A 47 -11.13 -23.42 -2.35
CA GLY A 47 -11.01 -23.84 -0.93
C GLY A 47 -10.69 -22.70 0.04
N CYS A 48 -10.40 -21.50 -0.47
CA CYS A 48 -10.13 -20.33 0.33
C CYS A 48 -11.30 -19.39 0.13
N ARG A 49 -12.25 -19.37 1.08
CA ARG A 49 -13.53 -18.63 0.96
C ARG A 49 -13.36 -17.37 0.10
N ARG A 50 -14.13 -17.27 -0.99
CA ARG A 50 -14.07 -16.18 -2.00
C ARG A 50 -14.55 -14.83 -1.44
N ASP A 51 -14.37 -14.64 -0.14
CA ASP A 51 -14.73 -13.46 0.62
C ASP A 51 -13.65 -12.39 0.39
N GLU A 52 -14.02 -11.15 0.68
CA GLU A 52 -13.06 -10.05 0.73
C GLU A 52 -12.04 -10.25 1.86
N LYS A 53 -10.77 -10.07 1.52
CA LYS A 53 -9.63 -10.22 2.43
C LYS A 53 -8.92 -8.91 2.59
N GLY A 54 -8.78 -8.47 3.82
CA GLY A 54 -8.06 -7.25 4.14
C GLY A 54 -6.55 -7.43 3.93
N VAL A 55 -5.90 -6.37 3.47
CA VAL A 55 -4.44 -6.25 3.51
C VAL A 55 -3.97 -6.34 4.96
N VAL A 56 -3.14 -7.33 5.26
CA VAL A 56 -2.53 -7.51 6.58
C VAL A 56 -1.08 -7.06 6.62
N ARG A 57 -0.38 -7.09 5.46
CA ARG A 57 1.01 -6.67 5.37
C ARG A 57 1.36 -6.19 3.97
N TYR A 58 2.10 -5.10 3.88
CA TYR A 58 2.84 -4.73 2.68
C TYR A 58 4.35 -4.76 2.98
N ARG A 59 5.12 -5.47 2.16
CA ARG A 59 6.58 -5.52 2.24
C ARG A 59 7.17 -4.94 0.95
N ARG A 60 7.75 -3.75 1.03
CA ARG A 60 8.58 -3.20 -0.04
C ARG A 60 9.84 -4.05 -0.18
N GLN A 61 10.20 -4.40 -1.41
CA GLN A 61 11.37 -5.21 -1.74
C GLN A 61 12.44 -4.40 -2.47
N HIS A 62 12.04 -3.54 -3.40
CA HIS A 62 12.97 -2.82 -4.26
C HIS A 62 12.35 -1.53 -4.84
N THR A 63 13.14 -0.75 -5.57
CA THR A 63 12.74 0.46 -6.31
C THR A 63 13.34 0.53 -7.70
N ILE A 64 12.60 1.09 -8.66
CA ILE A 64 13.09 1.36 -10.01
C ILE A 64 13.00 2.86 -10.25
N ASP A 65 14.14 3.51 -10.43
CA ASP A 65 14.31 4.92 -10.79
C ASP A 65 14.80 5.11 -12.24
N ASN A 66 15.36 4.05 -12.84
CA ASN A 66 15.80 4.03 -14.24
C ASN A 66 14.65 4.31 -15.24
N GLN A 67 14.82 5.29 -16.10
CA GLN A 67 13.80 5.76 -17.03
C GLN A 67 13.38 4.71 -18.08
N GLU A 68 14.33 3.94 -18.63
CA GLU A 68 14.04 2.92 -19.62
C GLU A 68 13.21 1.77 -19.02
N GLN A 69 13.60 1.29 -17.83
CA GLN A 69 12.85 0.26 -17.11
C GLN A 69 11.45 0.74 -16.73
N LYS A 70 11.32 2.00 -16.28
CA LYS A 70 10.01 2.61 -16.02
C LYS A 70 9.15 2.60 -17.29
N TYR A 71 9.68 3.04 -18.43
CA TYR A 71 8.93 3.03 -19.69
C TYR A 71 8.47 1.62 -20.08
N ARG A 72 9.35 0.62 -19.98
CA ARG A 72 9.01 -0.78 -20.26
C ARG A 72 7.88 -1.30 -19.38
N LEU A 73 7.90 -0.99 -18.08
CA LEU A 73 6.85 -1.40 -17.14
C LEU A 73 5.52 -0.68 -17.38
N LEU A 74 5.57 0.61 -17.72
CA LEU A 74 4.38 1.45 -17.83
C LEU A 74 3.74 1.45 -19.22
N ARG A 75 4.43 0.93 -20.26
CA ARG A 75 4.01 0.96 -21.68
C ARG A 75 2.54 0.59 -21.93
N HIS A 76 2.04 -0.41 -21.21
CA HIS A 76 0.68 -0.94 -21.36
C HIS A 76 -0.23 -0.62 -20.17
N THR A 77 0.08 0.45 -19.44
CA THR A 77 -0.62 0.85 -18.22
C THR A 77 -1.25 2.23 -18.40
N PRO A 78 -2.27 2.60 -17.61
CA PRO A 78 -2.84 3.96 -17.64
C PRO A 78 -1.79 5.03 -17.28
N TYR A 79 -0.71 4.65 -16.59
CA TYR A 79 0.36 5.53 -16.16
C TYR A 79 1.39 5.85 -17.26
N LYS A 80 1.24 5.32 -18.48
CA LYS A 80 2.22 5.49 -19.59
C LYS A 80 2.51 6.95 -19.96
N GLN A 81 1.56 7.87 -19.70
CA GLN A 81 1.67 9.28 -20.04
C GLN A 81 1.92 10.18 -18.81
N ILE A 82 2.01 9.59 -17.61
CA ILE A 82 2.15 10.33 -16.36
C ILE A 82 3.64 10.33 -15.99
N PRO A 83 4.24 11.49 -15.65
CA PRO A 83 5.60 11.51 -15.15
C PRO A 83 5.67 10.75 -13.82
N VAL A 84 6.47 9.67 -13.81
CA VAL A 84 6.73 8.85 -12.63
C VAL A 84 8.21 8.97 -12.23
N ALA A 85 8.48 9.47 -11.03
CA ALA A 85 9.85 9.61 -10.54
C ALA A 85 10.46 8.25 -10.17
N LEU A 86 9.72 7.42 -9.43
CA LEU A 86 10.14 6.05 -9.08
C LEU A 86 8.99 5.03 -9.01
N ILE A 87 9.32 3.76 -9.23
CA ILE A 87 8.40 2.62 -9.05
C ILE A 87 8.84 1.80 -7.84
N ALA A 88 8.03 1.74 -6.78
CA ALA A 88 8.28 0.90 -5.61
C ALA A 88 7.72 -0.51 -5.83
N LEU A 89 8.58 -1.52 -5.77
CA LEU A 89 8.19 -2.92 -5.86
C LEU A 89 7.87 -3.47 -4.48
N GLY A 90 6.75 -4.17 -4.34
CA GLY A 90 6.45 -4.83 -3.07
C GLY A 90 5.50 -6.02 -3.17
N THR A 91 5.37 -6.70 -2.04
CA THR A 91 4.42 -7.81 -1.86
C THR A 91 3.34 -7.38 -0.89
N ILE A 92 2.09 -7.54 -1.30
CA ILE A 92 0.89 -7.37 -0.47
C ILE A 92 0.44 -8.76 -0.03
N THR A 93 0.30 -8.94 1.28
CA THR A 93 -0.24 -10.15 1.89
C THR A 93 -1.62 -9.84 2.43
N VAL A 94 -2.61 -10.67 2.08
CA VAL A 94 -4.01 -10.53 2.49
C VAL A 94 -4.49 -11.76 3.25
N SER A 95 -5.39 -11.59 4.20
CA SER A 95 -6.01 -12.69 4.96
C SER A 95 -7.49 -12.42 5.17
N LYS A 96 -8.24 -13.48 5.45
CA LYS A 96 -9.61 -13.37 5.94
C LYS A 96 -9.64 -12.44 7.16
N TYR A 97 -10.35 -11.33 7.03
CA TYR A 97 -10.35 -10.30 8.04
C TYR A 97 -11.35 -10.62 9.14
N HIS A 98 -10.90 -11.32 10.18
CA HIS A 98 -11.68 -11.54 11.39
C HIS A 98 -11.58 -10.31 12.30
N LYS A 99 -12.34 -9.25 12.01
CA LYS A 99 -12.37 -8.06 12.88
C LYS A 99 -13.41 -8.22 13.99
N ASN A 100 -13.06 -8.99 15.02
CA ASN A 100 -13.48 -8.71 16.39
C ASN A 100 -12.23 -8.29 17.18
N GLN A 101 -11.72 -7.10 16.89
CA GLN A 101 -10.92 -6.31 17.82
C GLN A 101 -10.76 -4.92 17.20
N ARG A 102 -11.51 -3.97 17.77
CA ARG A 102 -11.17 -2.56 17.71
C ARG A 102 -9.77 -2.46 18.33
N GLN A 103 -8.72 -2.32 17.52
CA GLN A 103 -7.48 -1.75 18.02
C GLN A 103 -7.82 -0.31 18.39
N SER A 104 -8.01 -0.09 19.68
CA SER A 104 -8.00 1.24 20.28
C SER A 104 -6.74 1.94 19.79
N VAL A 105 -6.92 3.06 19.12
CA VAL A 105 -5.87 4.06 18.97
C VAL A 105 -5.43 4.39 20.41
N PRO A 106 -4.15 4.21 20.79
CA PRO A 106 -3.71 4.69 22.08
C PRO A 106 -3.92 6.21 22.10
N GLU A 107 -4.77 6.68 23.00
CA GLU A 107 -4.90 8.11 23.30
C GLU A 107 -3.52 8.62 23.70
N ILE A 108 -2.96 9.51 22.87
CA ILE A 108 -1.80 10.29 23.23
C ILE A 108 -2.25 11.25 24.32
N LYS A 109 -2.02 10.89 25.59
CA LYS A 109 -2.12 11.83 26.70
C LYS A 109 -1.02 12.88 26.49
N MET A 110 -1.40 14.07 26.04
CA MET A 110 -0.53 15.23 26.10
C MET A 110 -0.31 15.56 27.58
N GLU A 111 0.85 15.19 28.13
CA GLU A 111 1.30 15.70 29.41
C GLU A 111 1.42 17.23 29.30
N LYS A 112 0.60 17.93 30.09
CA LYS A 112 0.71 19.37 30.26
C LYS A 112 2.09 19.67 30.85
N GLY A 113 2.86 20.45 30.11
CA GLY A 113 4.21 20.87 30.46
C GLY A 113 4.27 21.48 31.86
N ASN A 114 5.22 20.95 32.62
CA ASN A 114 5.68 21.48 33.90
C ASN A 114 6.77 22.53 33.63
N LYS A 115 6.54 23.78 34.05
CA LYS A 115 7.53 24.88 34.17
C LYS A 115 6.91 25.86 35.17
N LEU A 116 7.61 26.45 36.14
CA LEU A 116 8.97 26.34 36.64
C LEU A 116 8.88 27.03 38.02
N HIS A 117 9.36 26.38 39.09
CA HIS A 117 9.65 27.10 40.33
C HIS A 117 10.81 28.07 40.02
N GLN A 118 10.65 29.36 40.29
CA GLN A 118 11.77 30.26 40.51
C GLN A 118 11.77 30.63 41.98
N GLU A 119 12.79 30.12 42.68
CA GLU A 119 13.32 30.73 43.88
C GLU A 119 13.82 32.14 43.55
N LYS A 120 13.33 33.14 44.30
CA LYS A 120 14.15 34.09 45.07
C LYS A 120 13.26 35.05 45.86
#